data_AF-A0AAW9K7G5-F1
#
_entry.id   AF-A0AAW9K7G5-F1
#
_cell.length_a   1.000
_cell.length_b   1.000
_cell.length_c   1.000
_cell.angle_alpha   90.00
_cell.angle_beta   90.00
_cell.angle_gamma   90.00
#
_symmetry.space_group_name_H-M   'P 1'
#
loop_
_entity.id
_entity.type
_entity.pdbx_description
1 polymer ?
#
loop_
_entity_poly.entity_id
_entity_poly.type
_entity_poly.pdbx_seq_one_letter_code
_entity_poly.pdbx_strand_id
1 'polypeptide(L)'
;ISIEAHRFEGFVRFKSINNNFLYSSIEPDNNILEIISPHFQRRFSDEYWIIHDIKREIASIYNKISWEIKEMDNEIYNTLKNYNDGFQDLWKGYFKSTTIKERINPKLQKRQMPKRYWANLSEIDSNK
;
A
#
# COMPACT_ATOMS: atom_id res chain seq x y z
N ILE A 1 -9.75 11.96 9.42
CA ILE A 1 -9.76 11.68 7.96
C ILE A 1 -8.53 12.27 7.26
N SER A 2 -8.34 13.59 7.19
CA SER A 2 -7.19 14.21 6.45
C SER A 2 -5.80 13.69 6.86
N ILE A 3 -5.49 13.59 8.16
CA ILE A 3 -4.21 13.05 8.65
C ILE A 3 -4.01 11.58 8.25
N GLU A 4 -5.08 10.79 8.27
CA GLU A 4 -5.02 9.39 7.88
C GLU A 4 -4.77 9.25 6.39
N ALA A 5 -5.50 9.98 5.55
CA ALA A 5 -5.29 9.99 4.10
C ALA A 5 -3.83 10.34 3.75
N HIS A 6 -3.28 11.40 4.36
CA HIS A 6 -1.88 11.78 4.16
C HIS A 6 -0.89 10.69 4.58
N ARG A 7 -1.16 9.96 5.67
CA ARG A 7 -0.34 8.80 6.05
C ARG A 7 -0.40 7.70 4.99
N PHE A 8 -1.58 7.44 4.42
CA PHE A 8 -1.76 6.42 3.40
C PHE A 8 -1.11 6.77 2.06
N GLU A 9 -0.89 8.04 1.74
CA GLU A 9 -0.01 8.44 0.62
C GLU A 9 1.40 7.83 0.77
N GLY A 10 1.89 7.68 2.01
CA GLY A 10 3.19 7.05 2.31
C GLY A 10 3.14 5.56 2.67
N PHE A 11 1.98 5.01 3.05
CA PHE A 11 1.86 3.62 3.51
C PHE A 11 1.44 2.64 2.41
N VAL A 12 0.85 3.12 1.32
CA VAL A 12 0.55 2.27 0.16
C VAL A 12 1.85 1.60 -0.34
N ARG A 13 1.80 0.29 -0.51
CA ARG A 13 2.89 -0.54 -1.05
C ARG A 13 2.36 -1.27 -2.27
N PHE A 14 2.84 -0.88 -3.44
CA PHE A 14 2.49 -1.55 -4.68
C PHE A 14 3.34 -2.79 -4.88
N LYS A 15 2.71 -3.83 -5.41
CA LYS A 15 3.36 -4.94 -6.08
C LYS A 15 3.00 -4.94 -7.55
N SER A 16 3.95 -5.30 -8.40
CA SER A 16 3.70 -5.54 -9.80
C SER A 16 2.98 -6.88 -9.94
N ILE A 17 1.91 -6.93 -10.72
CA ILE A 17 1.23 -8.17 -11.08
C ILE A 17 1.50 -8.43 -12.56
N ASN A 18 2.26 -9.49 -12.84
CA ASN A 18 2.66 -9.91 -14.19
C ASN A 18 3.27 -8.77 -15.04
N ASN A 19 3.90 -7.78 -14.41
CA ASN A 19 4.42 -6.57 -15.06
C ASN A 19 3.39 -5.81 -15.91
N ASN A 20 2.10 -5.94 -15.56
CA ASN A 20 1.01 -5.34 -16.30
C ASN A 20 0.27 -4.26 -15.49
N PHE A 21 0.08 -4.48 -14.20
CA PHE A 21 -0.55 -3.50 -13.32
C PHE A 21 0.02 -3.56 -11.90
N LEU A 22 -0.12 -2.47 -11.18
CA LEU A 22 0.25 -2.33 -9.78
C LEU A 22 -0.94 -2.65 -8.89
N TYR A 23 -0.72 -3.43 -7.85
CA TYR A 23 -1.75 -3.73 -6.85
C TYR A 23 -1.25 -3.36 -5.45
N SER A 24 -2.11 -2.75 -4.65
CA SER A 24 -1.88 -2.52 -3.22
C SER A 24 -3.13 -2.83 -2.42
N SER A 25 -2.94 -3.36 -1.21
CA SER A 25 -4.00 -3.53 -0.22
C SER A 25 -3.77 -2.64 0.99
N ILE A 26 -4.85 -2.06 1.50
CA ILE A 26 -4.84 -1.15 2.66
C ILE A 26 -6.01 -1.47 3.61
N GLU A 27 -5.88 -1.07 4.86
CA GLU A 27 -6.89 -1.27 5.91
C GLU A 27 -7.11 0.01 6.74
N PRO A 28 -7.49 1.14 6.12
CA PRO A 28 -7.72 2.40 6.80
C PRO A 28 -8.91 2.32 7.77
N ASP A 29 -8.92 3.22 8.75
CA ASP A 29 -10.04 3.37 9.69
C ASP A 29 -11.23 4.04 9.00
N ASN A 30 -10.99 4.98 8.07
CA ASN A 30 -12.02 5.70 7.31
C ASN A 30 -12.02 5.32 5.81
N ASN A 31 -13.12 5.59 5.11
CA ASN A 31 -13.13 5.51 3.65
C ASN A 31 -12.31 6.69 3.09
N ILE A 32 -11.11 6.40 2.61
CA ILE A 32 -10.15 7.40 2.16
C ILE A 32 -9.79 7.28 0.68
N LEU A 33 -10.32 6.29 -0.04
CA LEU A 33 -9.92 5.98 -1.42
C LEU A 33 -10.05 7.22 -2.31
N GLU A 34 -11.20 7.87 -2.29
CA GLU A 34 -11.46 9.11 -3.05
C GLU A 34 -10.47 10.25 -2.73
N ILE A 35 -9.96 10.30 -1.50
CA ILE A 35 -9.02 11.33 -1.05
C ILE A 35 -7.61 11.05 -1.55
N ILE A 36 -7.18 9.78 -1.53
CA ILE A 36 -5.81 9.40 -1.88
C ILE A 36 -5.64 9.11 -3.39
N SER A 37 -6.69 8.74 -4.11
CA SER A 37 -6.61 8.41 -5.54
C SER A 37 -6.02 9.51 -6.41
N PRO A 38 -6.35 10.81 -6.24
CA PRO A 38 -5.70 11.89 -6.98
C PRO A 38 -4.18 11.96 -6.78
N HIS A 39 -3.67 11.58 -5.60
CA HIS A 39 -2.23 11.52 -5.35
C HIS A 39 -1.57 10.46 -6.23
N PHE A 40 -2.13 9.25 -6.23
CA PHE A 40 -1.57 8.11 -6.98
C PHE A 40 -1.76 8.25 -8.48
N GLN A 41 -2.85 8.85 -8.94
CA GLN A 41 -3.02 9.21 -10.35
C GLN A 41 -1.86 10.11 -10.84
N ARG A 42 -1.48 11.14 -10.08
CA ARG A 42 -0.37 12.03 -10.47
C ARG A 42 0.99 11.35 -10.40
N ARG A 43 1.19 10.45 -9.43
CA ARG A 43 2.49 9.82 -9.17
C ARG A 43 2.76 8.61 -10.06
N PHE A 44 1.72 7.89 -10.46
CA PHE A 44 1.74 6.68 -11.27
C PHE A 44 0.81 6.85 -12.48
N SER A 45 0.93 7.97 -13.20
CA SER A 45 0.05 8.33 -14.32
C SER A 45 0.11 7.33 -15.47
N ASP A 46 1.28 6.72 -15.66
CA ASP A 46 1.60 5.86 -16.81
C ASP A 46 1.39 4.38 -16.50
N GLU A 47 0.97 4.05 -15.28
CA GLU A 47 0.77 2.70 -14.77
C GLU A 47 -0.71 2.40 -14.58
N TYR A 48 -1.11 1.15 -14.83
CA TYR A 48 -2.39 0.66 -14.33
C TYR A 48 -2.24 0.37 -12.85
N TRP A 49 -3.16 0.83 -12.00
CA TRP A 49 -3.07 0.54 -10.58
C TRP A 49 -4.42 0.29 -9.91
N ILE A 50 -4.38 -0.53 -8.87
CA ILE A 50 -5.50 -0.88 -8.01
C ILE A 50 -5.08 -0.66 -6.55
N ILE A 51 -5.84 0.14 -5.82
CA ILE A 51 -5.70 0.31 -4.36
C ILE A 51 -6.96 -0.23 -3.70
N HIS A 52 -6.83 -1.36 -3.01
CA HIS A 52 -7.94 -2.08 -2.42
C HIS A 52 -8.05 -1.81 -0.91
N ASP A 53 -9.18 -1.27 -0.46
CA ASP A 53 -9.57 -1.20 0.96
C ASP A 53 -10.25 -2.52 1.37
N ILE A 54 -9.47 -3.41 1.99
CA ILE A 54 -9.92 -4.77 2.36
C ILE A 54 -11.10 -4.72 3.33
N LYS A 55 -11.14 -3.74 4.24
CA LYS A 55 -12.18 -3.66 5.27
C LYS A 55 -13.56 -3.34 4.69
N ARG A 56 -13.59 -2.67 3.54
CA ARG A 56 -14.81 -2.18 2.90
C ARG A 56 -15.12 -2.89 1.59
N GLU A 57 -14.25 -3.81 1.16
CA GLU A 57 -14.40 -4.58 -0.08
C GLU A 57 -14.60 -3.67 -1.30
N ILE A 58 -13.91 -2.53 -1.31
CA ILE A 58 -13.91 -1.56 -2.40
C ILE A 58 -12.49 -1.22 -2.81
N ALA A 59 -12.28 -0.98 -4.11
CA ALA A 59 -10.99 -0.64 -4.66
C ALA A 59 -11.10 0.59 -5.57
N SER A 60 -10.08 1.45 -5.50
CA SER A 60 -9.85 2.47 -6.53
C SER A 60 -9.05 1.84 -7.66
N ILE A 61 -9.58 1.91 -8.87
CA ILE A 61 -9.00 1.33 -10.08
C ILE A 61 -8.69 2.46 -11.05
N TYR A 62 -7.46 2.53 -11.54
CA TYR A 62 -7.01 3.56 -12.49
C TYR A 62 -6.57 2.96 -13.81
N ASN A 63 -7.05 3.57 -14.89
CA ASN A 63 -6.87 3.08 -16.26
C ASN A 63 -5.93 3.97 -17.11
N LYS A 64 -5.07 4.77 -16.48
CA LYS A 64 -4.20 5.79 -17.12
C LYS A 64 -4.89 7.08 -17.59
N ILE A 65 -6.22 7.16 -17.48
CA ILE A 65 -7.00 8.34 -17.85
C ILE A 65 -7.77 8.86 -16.64
N SER A 66 -8.52 7.97 -16.01
CA SER A 66 -9.35 8.26 -14.84
C SER A 66 -9.28 7.12 -13.84
N TRP A 67 -9.67 7.39 -12.61
CA TRP A 67 -9.90 6.39 -11.59
C TRP A 67 -11.38 6.31 -11.25
N GLU A 68 -11.82 5.13 -10.84
CA GLU A 68 -13.16 4.84 -10.35
C GLU A 68 -13.07 3.97 -9.10
N ILE A 69 -14.08 4.03 -8.24
CA ILE A 69 -14.17 3.16 -7.06
C ILE A 69 -15.24 2.11 -7.34
N LYS A 70 -14.87 0.83 -7.19
CA LYS A 70 -15.73 -0.32 -7.42
C LYS A 70 -15.61 -1.33 -6.29
N GLU A 71 -16.66 -2.10 -6.07
CA GLU A 71 -16.61 -3.27 -5.20
C GLU A 71 -15.59 -4.28 -5.75
N MET A 72 -14.87 -4.94 -4.85
CA MET A 72 -13.88 -5.95 -5.19
C MET A 72 -13.98 -7.13 -4.23
N ASP A 73 -14.16 -8.31 -4.81
CA ASP A 73 -14.33 -9.55 -4.05
C ASP A 73 -13.06 -9.96 -3.30
N ASN A 74 -13.25 -10.52 -2.11
CA ASN A 74 -12.22 -11.17 -1.31
C ASN A 74 -11.56 -12.36 -2.03
N GLU A 75 -12.24 -13.04 -2.95
CA GLU A 75 -11.61 -14.09 -3.77
C GLU A 75 -10.47 -13.53 -4.61
N ILE A 76 -10.71 -12.41 -5.31
CA ILE A 76 -9.70 -11.69 -6.10
C ILE A 76 -8.57 -11.22 -5.19
N TYR A 77 -8.90 -10.70 -4.01
CA TYR A 77 -7.90 -10.33 -3.01
C TYR A 77 -7.00 -11.50 -2.64
N ASN A 78 -7.53 -12.69 -2.37
CA ASN A 78 -6.72 -13.85 -1.96
C ASN A 78 -5.74 -14.27 -3.06
N THR A 79 -6.17 -14.27 -4.33
CA THR A 79 -5.29 -14.53 -5.48
C THR A 79 -4.19 -13.48 -5.57
N LEU A 80 -4.55 -12.20 -5.50
CA LEU A 80 -3.58 -11.11 -5.64
C LEU A 80 -2.64 -11.05 -4.45
N LYS A 81 -3.13 -11.21 -3.21
CA LYS A 81 -2.36 -11.21 -1.95
C LYS A 81 -1.18 -12.16 -2.01
N ASN A 82 -1.42 -13.39 -2.48
CA ASN A 82 -0.43 -14.45 -2.52
C ASN A 82 0.52 -14.37 -3.73
N TYR A 83 0.30 -13.43 -4.66
CA TYR A 83 1.22 -13.18 -5.75
C TYR A 83 2.58 -12.70 -5.23
N ASN A 84 3.64 -13.40 -5.61
CA ASN A 84 5.02 -13.08 -5.28
C ASN A 84 5.90 -13.26 -6.51
N ASP A 85 6.55 -12.19 -6.94
CA ASP A 85 7.48 -12.10 -8.06
C ASP A 85 8.94 -11.90 -7.59
N GLY A 86 9.19 -11.97 -6.28
CA GLY A 86 10.50 -11.77 -5.66
C GLY A 86 10.90 -10.32 -5.44
N PHE A 87 10.18 -9.34 -6.01
CA PHE A 87 10.51 -7.91 -5.81
C PHE A 87 10.33 -7.46 -4.37
N GLN A 88 9.40 -8.08 -3.64
CA GLN A 88 9.22 -7.81 -2.21
C GLN A 88 10.46 -8.18 -1.38
N ASP A 89 11.16 -9.26 -1.73
CA ASP A 89 12.36 -9.69 -1.02
C ASP A 89 13.57 -8.81 -1.37
N LEU A 90 13.66 -8.35 -2.63
CA LEU A 90 14.63 -7.32 -3.03
C LEU A 90 14.43 -6.03 -2.24
N TRP A 91 13.18 -5.58 -2.09
CA TRP A 91 12.84 -4.40 -1.27
C TRP A 91 13.28 -4.57 0.18
N LYS A 92 12.98 -5.73 0.81
CA LYS A 92 13.43 -6.02 2.18
C LYS A 92 14.96 -6.00 2.30
N GLY A 93 15.66 -6.57 1.33
CA GLY A 93 17.12 -6.55 1.26
C GLY A 93 17.68 -5.13 1.18
N TYR A 94 17.13 -4.32 0.28
CA TYR A 94 17.48 -2.91 0.13
C TYR A 94 17.19 -2.08 1.39
N PHE A 95 16.00 -2.23 1.98
CA PHE A 95 15.61 -1.52 3.18
C PHE A 95 16.56 -1.84 4.35
N LYS A 96 16.90 -3.12 4.51
CA LYS A 96 17.84 -3.57 5.55
C LYS A 96 19.26 -3.03 5.31
N SER A 97 19.75 -2.99 4.07
CA SER A 97 21.11 -2.55 3.77
C SER A 97 21.29 -1.04 3.91
N THR A 98 20.26 -0.26 3.62
CA THR A 98 20.28 1.21 3.71
C THR A 98 19.92 1.75 5.10
N THR A 99 19.43 0.91 6.01
CA THR A 99 19.06 1.31 7.37
C THR A 99 20.30 1.68 8.20
N ILE A 100 20.32 2.92 8.71
CA ILE A 100 21.33 3.41 9.66
C ILE A 100 20.89 3.04 11.08
N LYS A 101 21.62 2.11 11.73
CA LYS A 101 21.23 1.53 13.02
C LYS A 101 21.10 2.57 14.13
N GLU A 102 21.98 3.57 14.14
CA GLU A 102 22.05 4.64 15.13
C GLU A 102 20.82 5.57 15.05
N ARG A 103 20.12 5.60 13.91
CA ARG A 103 18.92 6.44 13.71
C ARG A 103 17.62 5.70 14.08
N ILE A 104 17.68 4.45 14.52
CA ILE A 104 16.49 3.68 14.88
C ILE A 104 15.87 4.26 16.15
N ASN A 105 14.65 4.80 16.01
CA ASN A 105 13.85 5.29 17.13
C ASN A 105 12.45 4.65 17.11
N PRO A 106 12.25 3.52 17.81
CA PRO A 106 10.99 2.77 17.77
C PRO A 106 9.80 3.56 18.34
N LYS A 107 10.03 4.44 19.31
CA LYS A 107 8.97 5.29 19.89
C LYS A 107 8.45 6.28 18.84
N LEU A 108 9.35 6.95 18.13
CA LEU A 108 8.99 7.87 17.06
C LEU A 108 8.32 7.14 15.90
N GLN A 109 8.86 5.98 15.51
CA GLN A 109 8.29 5.15 14.44
C GLN A 109 6.84 4.76 14.76
N LYS A 110 6.55 4.24 15.97
CA LYS A 110 5.18 3.88 16.38
C LYS A 110 4.23 5.08 16.42
N ARG A 111 4.73 6.28 16.74
CA ARG A 111 3.93 7.52 16.74
C ARG A 111 3.56 7.97 15.33
N GLN A 112 4.51 7.88 14.39
CA GLN A 112 4.30 8.31 12.99
C GLN A 112 3.60 7.23 12.15
N MET A 113 3.90 5.96 12.42
CA MET A 113 3.36 4.78 11.75
C MET A 113 2.68 3.88 12.79
N PRO A 114 1.39 4.10 13.08
CA PRO A 114 0.65 3.27 14.02
C PRO A 114 0.71 1.78 13.65
N LYS A 115 0.97 0.92 14.65
CA LYS A 115 1.13 -0.54 14.45
C LYS A 115 -0.02 -1.21 13.70
N ARG A 116 -1.24 -0.69 13.83
CA ARG A 116 -2.44 -1.24 13.15
C ARG A 116 -2.34 -1.24 11.62
N TYR A 117 -1.47 -0.43 11.03
CA TYR A 117 -1.27 -0.40 9.57
C TYR A 117 -0.09 -1.25 9.09
N TRP A 118 0.67 -1.86 10.00
CA TRP A 118 1.91 -2.57 9.65
C TRP A 118 1.65 -3.86 8.87
N ALA A 119 0.44 -4.43 8.94
CA ALA A 119 0.06 -5.65 8.23
C ALA A 119 0.26 -5.57 6.70
N ASN A 120 0.18 -4.35 6.13
CA ASN A 120 0.34 -4.11 4.69
C ASN A 120 1.70 -3.49 4.32
N LEU A 121 2.65 -3.39 5.27
CA LEU A 121 3.99 -2.85 5.04
C LEU A 121 5.02 -3.98 4.91
N SER A 122 5.65 -4.09 3.75
CA SER A 122 6.57 -5.19 3.43
C SER A 122 7.89 -5.12 4.20
N GLU A 123 8.33 -3.93 4.63
CA GLU A 123 9.58 -3.71 5.36
C GLU A 123 9.49 -3.89 6.88
N ILE A 124 8.28 -3.96 7.43
CA ILE A 124 8.07 -4.08 8.86
C ILE A 124 7.83 -5.54 9.23
N ASP A 125 8.72 -6.10 10.05
CA ASP A 125 8.46 -7.39 10.67
C ASP A 125 7.31 -7.26 11.67
N SER A 126 6.18 -7.92 11.39
CA SER A 126 5.00 -7.99 12.27
C SER A 126 5.30 -8.61 13.66
N ASN A 127 6.47 -9.22 13.83
CA ASN A 127 6.92 -9.92 15.04
C ASN A 127 7.85 -9.08 15.96
N LYS A 128 7.87 -7.74 15.84
CA LYS A 128 8.66 -6.83 16.72
C LYS A 128 7.84 -5.88 17.60
#